data_AF-A0A917RK11-F1
#
_entry.id   AF-A0A917RK11-F1
#
_cell.length_a   1.000
_cell.length_b   1.000
_cell.length_c   1.000
_cell.angle_alpha   90.00
_cell.angle_beta   90.00
_cell.angle_gamma   90.00
#
_symmetry.space_group_name_H-M   'P 1'
#
loop_
_entity.id
_entity.type
_entity.pdbx_description
1 polymer ?
#
loop_
_entity_poly.entity_id
_entity_poly.type
_entity_poly.pdbx_seq_one_letter_code
_entity_poly.pdbx_strand_id
1 'polypeptide(L)' 'MPIEYVVVEGTVVDAETPSPHEAREAIAVRYLGPEGGRAFADQMDGDRSVLFTIHPDRWTSQDYSSDF' A
#
# COMPACT_ATOMS: atom_id res chain seq x y z
N MET A 1 -21.93 -2.10 -12.34
CA MET A 1 -21.52 -2.52 -10.98
C MET A 1 -21.28 -1.25 -10.19
N PRO A 2 -21.68 -1.20 -8.91
CA PRO A 2 -21.39 -0.04 -8.08
C PRO A 2 -19.88 0.09 -7.89
N ILE A 3 -19.35 1.30 -8.07
CA ILE A 3 -17.93 1.60 -7.86
C ILE A 3 -17.84 2.71 -6.83
N GLU A 4 -17.13 2.45 -5.75
CA GLU A 4 -16.84 3.42 -4.69
C GLU A 4 -15.35 3.76 -4.75
N TYR A 5 -15.04 5.05 -4.67
CA TYR A 5 -13.66 5.55 -4.67
C TYR A 5 -13.40 6.37 -3.41
N VAL A 6 -12.18 6.24 -2.88
CA VAL A 6 -11.63 7.14 -1.87
C VAL A 6 -10.35 7.74 -2.42
N VAL A 7 -10.25 9.07 -2.41
CA VAL A 7 -9.01 9.81 -2.69
C VAL A 7 -8.45 10.27 -1.36
N VAL A 8 -7.18 9.95 -1.11
CA VAL A 8 -6.43 10.44 0.04
C VAL A 8 -5.32 11.35 -0.48
N GLU A 9 -5.29 12.58 0.02
CA GLU A 9 -4.17 13.49 -0.17
C GLU A 9 -3.41 13.61 1.14
N GLY A 10 -2.11 13.43 1.08
CA GLY A 10 -1.28 13.42 2.27
C GLY A 10 0.16 13.77 1.99
N THR A 11 0.85 14.24 3.03
CA THR A 11 2.25 14.59 3.00
C THR A 11 3.11 13.34 3.21
N VAL A 12 4.13 13.17 2.37
CA VAL A 12 5.17 12.15 2.62
C VAL A 12 6.02 12.64 3.79
N VAL A 13 5.99 11.91 4.90
CA VAL A 13 6.73 12.26 6.12
C VAL A 13 8.01 11.43 6.29
N ASP A 14 8.15 10.35 5.54
CA ASP A 14 9.35 9.52 5.55
C ASP A 14 9.55 8.77 4.22
N ALA A 15 10.80 8.48 3.90
CA ALA A 15 11.20 7.72 2.71
C ALA A 15 12.43 6.85 3.03
N GLU A 16 12.24 5.54 3.13
CA GLU A 16 13.29 4.60 3.50
C GLU A 16 13.77 3.77 2.31
N THR A 17 15.09 3.62 2.14
CA THR A 17 15.71 2.85 1.05
C THR A 17 16.91 2.04 1.56
N PRO A 18 16.95 0.71 1.35
CA PRO A 18 15.88 -0.09 0.75
C PRO A 18 14.66 -0.18 1.67
N SER A 19 13.49 -0.49 1.11
CA SER A 19 12.30 -0.73 1.94
C SER A 19 12.54 -1.90 2.92
N PRO A 20 12.21 -1.74 4.22
CA PRO A 20 12.39 -2.80 5.21
C PRO A 20 11.64 -4.08 4.83
N HIS A 21 12.27 -5.22 5.09
CA HIS A 21 11.66 -6.54 4.83
C HIS A 21 10.34 -6.71 5.58
N GLU A 22 10.31 -6.38 6.87
CA GLU A 22 9.11 -6.50 7.71
C GLU A 22 7.92 -5.69 7.14
N ALA A 23 8.18 -4.48 6.66
CA ALA A 23 7.14 -3.64 6.05
C ALA A 23 6.62 -4.24 4.73
N ARG A 24 7.52 -4.78 3.89
CA ARG A 24 7.15 -5.48 2.65
C ARG A 24 6.30 -6.72 2.94
N GLU A 25 6.71 -7.56 3.89
CA GLU A 25 5.96 -8.77 4.28
C GLU A 25 4.57 -8.39 4.79
N ALA A 26 4.48 -7.44 5.73
CA ALA A 26 3.20 -7.02 6.31
C ALA A 26 2.22 -6.49 5.26
N ILE A 27 2.71 -5.77 4.24
CA ILE A 27 1.88 -5.29 3.11
C ILE A 27 1.47 -6.45 2.21
N ALA A 28 2.42 -7.30 1.81
CA ALA A 28 2.17 -8.39 0.88
C ALA A 28 1.21 -9.45 1.45
N VAL A 29 1.31 -9.76 2.75
CA VAL A 29 0.42 -10.71 3.45
C VAL A 29 -1.05 -10.30 3.36
N ARG A 30 -1.37 -9.00 3.31
CA ARG A 30 -2.76 -8.52 3.16
C ARG A 30 -3.40 -8.94 1.83
N TYR A 31 -2.60 -9.15 0.79
CA TYR A 31 -3.06 -9.47 -0.56
C TYR A 31 -2.81 -10.92 -0.97
N LEU A 32 -1.74 -11.53 -0.47
CA LEU A 32 -1.26 -12.85 -0.88
C LEU A 32 -1.41 -13.93 0.21
N GLY A 33 -1.84 -13.55 1.41
CA GLY A 33 -1.85 -14.42 2.59
C GLY A 33 -0.45 -14.63 3.21
N PRO A 34 -0.35 -15.32 4.35
CA PRO A 34 0.89 -15.41 5.13
C PRO A 34 2.08 -16.00 4.35
N GLU A 35 1.91 -17.16 3.73
CA GLU A 35 2.98 -17.86 3.02
C GLU A 35 3.41 -17.10 1.75
N GLY A 36 2.43 -16.66 0.95
CA GLY A 36 2.68 -15.93 -0.29
C GLY A 36 3.31 -14.55 -0.04
N GLY A 37 2.87 -13.84 1.00
CA GLY A 37 3.41 -12.55 1.37
C GLY A 37 4.86 -12.62 1.83
N ARG A 38 5.21 -13.63 2.63
CA ARG A 38 6.61 -13.88 3.04
C ARG A 38 7.50 -14.22 1.86
N ALA A 39 7.08 -15.16 1.01
CA ALA A 39 7.84 -15.54 -0.18
C ALA A 39 8.06 -14.36 -1.13
N PHE A 40 7.07 -13.48 -1.28
CA PHE A 40 7.19 -12.25 -2.05
C PHE A 40 8.23 -11.29 -1.45
N ALA A 41 8.16 -11.04 -0.13
CA ALA A 41 9.11 -10.17 0.55
C ALA A 41 10.55 -10.70 0.41
N ASP A 42 10.76 -12.01 0.64
CA ASP A 42 12.07 -12.65 0.51
C ASP A 42 12.65 -12.53 -0.91
N GLN A 43 11.81 -12.65 -1.95
CA GLN A 43 12.24 -12.51 -3.35
C GLN A 43 12.69 -11.09 -3.73
N MET A 44 12.21 -10.07 -3.00
CA MET A 44 12.58 -8.68 -3.24
C MET A 44 13.84 -8.23 -2.48
N ASP A 45 14.44 -9.10 -1.66
CA ASP A 45 15.67 -8.75 -0.96
C ASP A 45 16.82 -8.50 -1.94
N GLY A 46 17.48 -7.35 -1.78
CA GLY A 46 18.51 -6.85 -2.70
C GLY A 46 17.98 -5.88 -3.77
N ASP A 47 16.66 -5.78 -3.96
CA ASP A 47 16.08 -4.76 -4.83
C ASP A 47 16.06 -3.38 -4.16
N ARG A 48 16.33 -2.34 -4.95
CA ARG A 48 16.26 -0.93 -4.51
C ARG A 48 14.83 -0.41 -4.59
N SER A 49 13.95 -0.95 -3.76
CA SER A 49 12.61 -0.40 -3.53
C SER A 49 12.63 0.67 -2.42
N VAL A 50 11.70 1.63 -2.48
CA VAL A 50 11.55 2.71 -1.49
C VAL A 50 10.23 2.53 -0.75
N LEU A 51 10.25 2.62 0.58
CA LEU A 51 9.04 2.72 1.40
C LEU A 51 8.73 4.20 1.65
N PHE A 52 7.56 4.66 1.21
CA PHE A 52 7.06 5.99 1.55
C PHE A 52 6.03 5.90 2.68
N THR A 53 6.21 6.69 3.73
CA THR A 53 5.19 6.88 4.78
C THR A 53 4.44 8.17 4.52
N ILE A 54 3.13 8.06 4.34
CA ILE A 54 2.24 9.19 4.07
C ILE A 54 1.39 9.48 5.30
N HIS A 55 1.39 10.72 5.77
CA HIS A 55 0.42 11.24 6.71
C HIS A 55 -0.79 11.78 5.93
N PRO A 56 -2.01 11.20 6.07
CA PRO A 56 -3.20 11.72 5.41
C PRO A 56 -3.56 13.11 5.94
N ASP A 57 -3.66 14.09 5.05
CA ASP A 57 -4.01 15.47 5.40
C ASP A 57 -5.51 15.73 5.12
N ARG A 58 -6.03 15.15 4.03
CA ARG A 58 -7.44 15.17 3.66
C ARG A 58 -7.85 13.94 2.86
N TRP A 59 -9.13 13.63 2.88
CA TRP A 59 -9.71 12.58 2.05
C TRP A 59 -11.09 12.96 1.51
N THR A 60 -11.51 12.32 0.43
CA THR A 60 -12.84 12.48 -0.16
C THR A 60 -13.31 11.14 -0.70
N SER A 61 -14.56 10.77 -0.45
CA SER A 61 -15.20 9.58 -1.01
C SER A 61 -16.21 9.96 -2.09
N GLN A 62 -16.36 9.08 -3.08
CA GLN A 62 -17.40 9.18 -4.11
C GLN A 62 -18.02 7.81 -4.32
N ASP A 63 -19.35 7.76 -4.33
CA ASP A 63 -20.14 6.56 -4.57
C ASP A 63 -20.87 6.70 -5.92
N TYR A 64 -20.49 5.87 -6.89
CA TYR A 64 -21.13 5.78 -8.21
C TYR A 64 -22.10 4.60 -8.30
N SER A 65 -22.53 4.04 -7.17
CA SER A 65 -23.46 2.90 -7.11
C SER A 65 -24.82 3.15 -7.75
N SER A 66 -25.23 4.42 -7.82
CA SER A 66 -26.55 4.83 -8.31
C SER A 66 -26.57 5.46 -9.71
N ASP A 67 -25.41 5.62 -10.36
CA ASP A 67 -25.29 6.28 -11.67
C ASP A 67 -25.41 5.31 -12.88
N PHE A 68 -25.82 4.05 -12.66
CA PHE A 68 -26.06 3.04 -13.70
C PHE A 68 -27.38 2.29 -13.54
#